data_AF-A0A4Y3TU11-F1
#
_entry.id   AF-A0A4Y3TU11-F1
#
_cell.length_a   1.000
_cell.length_b   1.000
_cell.length_c   1.000
_cell.angle_alpha   90.00
_cell.angle_beta   90.00
_cell.angle_gamma   90.00
#
_symmetry.space_group_name_H-M   'P 1'
#
loop_
_entity.id
_entity.type
_entity.pdbx_description
1 polymer ?
#
loop_
_entity_poly.entity_id
_entity_poly.type
_entity_poly.pdbx_seq_one_letter_code
_entity_poly.pdbx_strand_id
1 'polypeptide(L)'
;MQSVMNNVLPSETISVQHALEKVTRLLETAGSSFIDAQATVEECTKTLVLCDREIQSLQQLDVATQTVEAVVSILRNILSDPALDLSADMALPNLYAGVKLSEIVRILKGEPGDHVPIPAGEVDLF
;
A
#
# COMPACT_ATOMS: atom_id res chain seq x y z
N MET A 1 20.04 53.40 12.16
CA MET A 1 20.01 52.37 11.09
C MET A 1 19.86 51.01 11.75
N GLN A 2 18.65 50.45 11.75
CA GLN A 2 18.38 49.12 12.31
C GLN A 2 18.78 48.07 11.28
N SER A 3 19.69 47.17 11.68
CA SER A 3 20.08 46.00 10.90
C SER A 3 18.92 45.01 10.88
N VAL A 4 18.33 44.80 9.70
CA VAL A 4 17.35 43.75 9.48
C VAL A 4 18.12 42.43 9.45
N MET A 5 18.12 41.71 10.57
CA MET A 5 18.55 40.31 10.61
C MET A 5 17.53 39.50 9.82
N ASN A 6 17.89 39.13 8.59
CA ASN A 6 17.21 38.08 7.85
C ASN A 6 17.41 36.77 8.62
N ASN A 7 16.45 36.42 9.47
CA ASN A 7 16.32 35.07 9.99
C ASN A 7 15.93 34.16 8.81
N VAL A 8 16.92 33.62 8.12
CA VAL A 8 16.74 32.45 7.27
C VAL A 8 16.31 31.33 8.21
N LEU A 9 15.02 30.98 8.17
CA LEU A 9 14.52 29.77 8.84
C LEU A 9 15.41 28.60 8.40
N PRO A 10 15.97 27.80 9.32
CA PRO A 10 16.76 26.64 8.94
C PRO A 10 15.87 25.74 8.07
N SER A 11 16.34 25.40 6.87
CA SER A 11 15.65 24.43 6.03
C SER A 11 15.67 23.09 6.76
N GLU A 12 14.53 22.66 7.29
CA GLU A 12 14.43 21.34 7.90
C GLU A 12 14.70 20.28 6.82
N THR A 13 15.63 19.37 7.10
CA THR A 13 15.99 18.28 6.19
C THR A 13 15.79 16.96 6.91
N ILE A 14 15.42 15.92 6.16
CA ILE A 14 15.24 14.55 6.63
C ILE A 14 15.96 13.61 5.67
N SER A 15 16.56 12.53 6.17
CA SER A 15 17.12 11.50 5.29
C SER A 15 16.01 10.75 4.56
N VAL A 16 16.27 10.28 3.34
CA VAL A 16 15.26 9.56 2.56
C VAL A 16 14.83 8.27 3.27
N GLN A 17 15.77 7.55 3.88
CA GLN A 17 15.46 6.38 4.71
C GLN A 17 14.47 6.73 5.83
N HIS A 18 14.72 7.81 6.57
CA HIS A 18 13.83 8.20 7.67
C HIS A 18 12.47 8.71 7.18
N ALA A 19 12.42 9.33 5.99
CA ALA A 19 11.15 9.69 5.35
C ALA A 19 10.35 8.44 4.94
N LEU A 20 11.00 7.44 4.33
CA LEU A 20 10.39 6.17 3.93
C LEU A 20 9.88 5.39 5.15
N GLU A 21 10.64 5.35 6.26
CA GLU A 21 10.18 4.76 7.53
C GLU A 21 8.90 5.44 8.03
N LYS A 22 8.85 6.78 8.01
CA LYS A 22 7.66 7.54 8.44
C LYS A 22 6.46 7.25 7.55
N VAL A 23 6.64 7.26 6.23
CA VAL A 23 5.56 6.95 5.27
C VAL A 23 5.07 5.52 5.44
N THR A 24 5.98 4.56 5.66
CA THR A 24 5.61 3.17 5.91
C THR A 24 4.73 3.03 7.15
N ARG A 25 5.08 3.70 8.25
CA ARG A 25 4.24 3.71 9.48
C ARG A 25 2.88 4.37 9.28
N LEU A 26 2.80 5.43 8.48
CA LEU A 26 1.53 6.07 8.12
C LEU A 26 0.63 5.10 7.34
N LEU A 27 1.20 4.37 6.38
CA LEU A 27 0.48 3.35 5.62
C LEU A 27 0.05 2.16 6.48
N GLU A 28 0.88 1.73 7.44
CA GLU A 28 0.50 0.71 8.43
C GLU A 28 -0.71 1.16 9.27
N THR A 29 -0.71 2.41 9.71
CA THR A 29 -1.81 2.99 10.50
C THR A 29 -3.10 3.06 9.66
N ALA A 30 -2.98 3.49 8.40
CA ALA A 30 -4.11 3.53 7.46
C ALA A 30 -4.64 2.13 7.16
N GLY A 31 -3.75 1.15 6.90
CA GLY A 31 -4.10 -0.24 6.67
C GLY A 31 -4.84 -0.86 7.86
N SER A 32 -4.35 -0.63 9.09
CA SER A 32 -5.06 -1.07 10.31
C SER A 32 -6.46 -0.46 10.40
N SER A 33 -6.59 0.83 10.09
CA SER A 33 -7.89 1.52 10.12
C SER A 33 -8.87 0.95 9.08
N PHE A 34 -8.37 0.53 7.91
CA PHE A 34 -9.20 -0.13 6.91
C PHE A 34 -9.64 -1.53 7.33
N ILE A 35 -8.74 -2.33 7.91
CA ILE A 35 -9.07 -3.65 8.46
C ILE A 35 -10.15 -3.52 9.55
N ASP A 36 -10.00 -2.56 10.46
CA ASP A 36 -10.98 -2.32 11.53
C ASP A 36 -12.34 -1.87 10.94
N ALA A 37 -12.32 -1.01 9.92
CA ALA A 37 -13.53 -0.58 9.22
C ALA A 37 -14.21 -1.76 8.52
N GLN A 38 -13.46 -2.63 7.84
CA GLN A 38 -13.99 -3.83 7.21
C GLN A 38 -14.62 -4.78 8.22
N ALA A 39 -13.93 -5.06 9.33
CA ALA A 39 -14.46 -5.92 10.39
C ALA A 39 -15.76 -5.35 10.99
N THR A 40 -15.81 -4.03 11.17
CA THR A 40 -17.02 -3.34 11.65
C THR A 40 -18.17 -3.48 10.67
N VAL A 41 -17.91 -3.26 9.36
CA VAL A 41 -18.97 -3.40 8.36
C VAL A 41 -19.41 -4.85 8.23
N GLU A 42 -18.48 -5.81 8.20
CA GLU A 42 -18.79 -7.24 8.16
C GLU A 42 -19.73 -7.63 9.31
N GLU A 43 -19.46 -7.18 10.52
CA GLU A 43 -20.33 -7.40 11.69
C GLU A 43 -21.73 -6.78 11.50
N CYS A 44 -21.83 -5.54 11.00
CA CYS A 44 -23.11 -4.92 10.69
C CYS A 44 -23.91 -5.72 9.63
N THR A 45 -23.21 -6.25 8.63
CA THR A 45 -23.83 -6.96 7.50
C THR A 45 -24.34 -8.36 7.87
N LYS A 46 -23.86 -8.97 8.97
CA LYS A 46 -24.41 -10.25 9.49
C LYS A 46 -25.89 -10.18 9.83
N THR A 47 -26.42 -8.98 10.07
CA THR A 47 -27.81 -8.75 10.47
C THR A 47 -28.65 -8.05 9.40
N LEU A 48 -28.04 -7.69 8.25
CA LEU A 48 -28.66 -6.88 7.21
C LEU A 48 -28.46 -7.52 5.83
N VAL A 49 -29.48 -7.45 4.98
CA VAL A 49 -29.34 -7.83 3.57
C VAL A 49 -28.74 -6.65 2.81
N LEU A 50 -27.55 -6.86 2.25
CA LEU A 50 -26.89 -5.88 1.39
C LEU A 50 -27.43 -5.95 -0.03
N CYS A 51 -27.47 -4.81 -0.71
CA CYS A 51 -27.65 -4.76 -2.15
C CYS A 51 -26.32 -4.94 -2.89
N ASP A 52 -26.38 -5.27 -4.18
CA ASP A 52 -25.20 -5.53 -5.02
C ASP A 52 -24.17 -4.38 -4.99
N ARG A 53 -24.65 -3.13 -4.90
CA ARG A 53 -23.79 -1.94 -4.83
C ARG A 53 -22.99 -1.89 -3.52
N GLU A 54 -23.58 -2.29 -2.41
CA GLU A 54 -22.91 -2.33 -1.09
C GLU A 54 -21.87 -3.44 -1.07
N ILE A 55 -22.21 -4.62 -1.61
CA ILE A 55 -21.27 -5.74 -1.78
C ILE A 55 -20.08 -5.31 -2.63
N GLN A 56 -20.32 -4.65 -3.78
CA GLN A 56 -19.26 -4.13 -4.63
C GLN A 56 -18.38 -3.11 -3.92
N SER A 57 -18.97 -2.24 -3.11
CA SER A 57 -18.21 -1.24 -2.32
C SER A 57 -17.32 -1.91 -1.28
N LEU A 58 -17.77 -3.01 -0.66
CA LEU A 58 -16.97 -3.80 0.27
C LEU A 58 -15.82 -4.53 -0.41
N GLN A 59 -16.06 -5.09 -1.59
CA GLN A 59 -15.01 -5.69 -2.40
C GLN A 59 -13.95 -4.65 -2.79
N GLN A 60 -14.35 -3.42 -3.13
CA GLN A 60 -13.41 -2.33 -3.41
C GLN A 60 -12.59 -1.94 -2.18
N LEU A 61 -13.21 -1.92 -0.99
CA LEU A 61 -12.50 -1.67 0.26
C LEU A 61 -11.49 -2.79 0.58
N ASP A 62 -11.83 -4.04 0.28
CA ASP A 62 -10.92 -5.19 0.35
C ASP A 62 -9.70 -5.07 -0.55
N VAL A 63 -9.92 -4.79 -1.82
CA VAL A 63 -8.82 -4.54 -2.77
C VAL A 63 -7.94 -3.38 -2.29
N ALA A 64 -8.54 -2.28 -1.81
CA ALA A 64 -7.78 -1.14 -1.29
C ALA A 64 -6.93 -1.51 -0.06
N THR A 65 -7.49 -2.28 0.87
CA THR A 65 -6.79 -2.73 2.09
C THR A 65 -5.60 -3.61 1.74
N GLN A 66 -5.82 -4.63 0.90
CA GLN A 66 -4.76 -5.54 0.46
C GLN A 66 -3.67 -4.80 -0.34
N THR A 67 -4.05 -3.78 -1.10
CA THR A 67 -3.08 -2.93 -1.83
C THR A 67 -2.19 -2.17 -0.85
N VAL A 68 -2.75 -1.58 0.21
CA VAL A 68 -1.97 -0.90 1.25
C VAL A 68 -1.03 -1.87 1.96
N GLU A 69 -1.51 -3.06 2.33
CA GLU A 69 -0.67 -4.10 2.95
C GLU A 69 0.51 -4.50 2.06
N ALA A 70 0.26 -4.67 0.76
CA ALA A 70 1.30 -4.98 -0.20
C ALA A 70 2.35 -3.87 -0.32
N VAL A 71 1.92 -2.60 -0.41
CA VAL A 71 2.83 -1.44 -0.46
C VAL A 71 3.67 -1.36 0.81
N VAL A 72 3.07 -1.57 1.99
CA VAL A 72 3.80 -1.63 3.26
C VAL A 72 4.85 -2.73 3.24
N SER A 73 4.51 -3.93 2.75
CA SER A 73 5.45 -5.04 2.64
C SER A 73 6.62 -4.71 1.71
N ILE A 74 6.34 -4.11 0.55
CA ILE A 74 7.36 -3.69 -0.42
C ILE A 74 8.30 -2.65 0.21
N LEU A 75 7.75 -1.64 0.88
CA LEU A 75 8.56 -0.61 1.55
C LEU A 75 9.42 -1.19 2.66
N ARG A 76 8.91 -2.15 3.44
CA ARG A 76 9.70 -2.87 4.45
C ARG A 76 10.81 -3.69 3.83
N ASN A 77 10.56 -4.36 2.70
CA ASN A 77 11.60 -5.09 1.98
C ASN A 77 12.70 -4.16 1.47
N ILE A 78 12.34 -2.98 0.96
CA ILE A 78 13.30 -1.93 0.60
C ILE A 78 14.11 -1.50 1.84
N LEU A 79 13.44 -1.18 2.95
CA LEU A 79 14.06 -0.71 4.18
C LEU A 79 14.86 -1.79 4.93
N SER A 80 14.75 -3.06 4.55
CA SER A 80 15.44 -4.16 5.21
C SER A 80 16.94 -4.19 4.93
N ASP A 81 17.40 -3.45 3.91
CA ASP A 81 18.82 -3.27 3.62
C ASP A 81 19.44 -2.23 4.58
N PRO A 82 20.36 -2.63 5.49
CA PRO A 82 21.03 -1.70 6.40
C PRO A 82 21.94 -0.69 5.68
N ALA A 83 22.27 -0.94 4.42
CA ALA A 83 23.07 -0.06 3.57
C ALA A 83 22.23 0.57 2.45
N LEU A 84 20.91 0.77 2.67
CA LEU A 84 19.95 1.27 1.69
C LEU A 84 20.53 2.35 0.77
N ASP A 85 20.91 1.91 -0.42
CA ASP A 85 21.32 2.75 -1.52
C ASP A 85 20.19 2.74 -2.55
N LEU A 86 19.46 3.84 -2.64
CA LEU A 86 18.34 3.99 -3.57
C LEU A 86 18.77 3.96 -5.04
N SER A 87 20.08 4.01 -5.31
CA SER A 87 20.65 3.86 -6.64
C SER A 87 21.09 2.44 -6.97
N ALA A 88 21.05 1.51 -6.00
CA ALA A 88 21.43 0.11 -6.19
C ALA A 88 20.27 -0.74 -6.73
N ASP A 89 20.61 -1.75 -7.53
CA ASP A 89 19.65 -2.72 -8.02
C ASP A 89 19.20 -3.68 -6.91
N MET A 90 17.89 -3.93 -6.83
CA MET A 90 17.30 -4.93 -5.94
C MET A 90 16.78 -6.12 -6.75
N ALA A 91 17.07 -7.34 -6.29
CA ALA A 91 16.48 -8.54 -6.86
C ALA A 91 14.96 -8.54 -6.64
N LEU A 92 14.18 -8.63 -7.74
CA LEU A 92 12.72 -8.62 -7.69
C LEU A 92 12.09 -9.60 -6.67
N PRO A 93 12.59 -10.85 -6.49
CA PRO A 93 12.05 -11.75 -5.47
C PRO A 93 12.12 -11.20 -4.04
N ASN A 94 13.13 -10.38 -3.74
CA ASN A 94 13.24 -9.72 -2.44
C ASN A 94 12.24 -8.56 -2.32
N LEU A 95 12.01 -7.84 -3.43
CA LEU A 95 11.09 -6.70 -3.47
C LEU A 95 9.65 -7.09 -3.15
N TYR A 96 9.14 -8.16 -3.76
CA TYR A 96 7.77 -8.63 -3.56
C TYR A 96 7.64 -9.78 -2.54
N ALA A 97 8.69 -10.06 -1.75
CA ALA A 97 8.63 -11.06 -0.70
C ALA A 97 7.47 -10.76 0.26
N GLY A 98 6.57 -11.73 0.48
CA GLY A 98 5.41 -11.58 1.35
C GLY A 98 4.21 -10.85 0.74
N VAL A 99 4.30 -10.33 -0.49
CA VAL A 99 3.17 -9.73 -1.21
C VAL A 99 2.22 -10.84 -1.69
N LYS A 100 0.98 -10.80 -1.23
CA LYS A 100 -0.06 -11.81 -1.56
C LYS A 100 -0.83 -11.49 -2.84
N LEU A 101 -0.89 -10.22 -3.23
CA LEU A 101 -1.61 -9.77 -4.42
C LEU A 101 -0.79 -10.04 -5.69
N SER A 102 -1.22 -11.03 -6.47
CA SER A 102 -0.57 -11.42 -7.74
C SER A 102 -0.52 -10.28 -8.75
N GLU A 103 -1.54 -9.42 -8.80
CA GLU A 103 -1.57 -8.23 -9.67
C GLU A 103 -0.43 -7.26 -9.35
N ILE A 104 -0.14 -7.05 -8.06
CA ILE A 104 0.96 -6.17 -7.64
C ILE A 104 2.30 -6.80 -8.01
N VAL A 105 2.46 -8.12 -7.82
CA VAL A 105 3.65 -8.84 -8.26
C VAL A 105 3.85 -8.69 -9.78
N ARG A 106 2.76 -8.81 -10.57
CA ARG A 106 2.77 -8.64 -12.02
C ARG A 106 3.21 -7.23 -12.43
N ILE A 107 2.65 -6.20 -11.80
CA ILE A 107 3.02 -4.79 -12.01
C ILE A 107 4.52 -4.58 -11.73
N LEU A 108 5.02 -5.12 -10.61
CA LEU A 108 6.43 -4.98 -10.23
C LEU A 108 7.38 -5.70 -11.19
N LYS A 109 6.94 -6.79 -11.83
CA LYS A 109 7.71 -7.48 -12.87
C LYS A 109 7.72 -6.74 -14.21
N GLY A 110 6.95 -5.66 -14.35
CA GLY A 110 6.77 -4.94 -15.61
C GLY A 110 5.97 -5.73 -16.65
N GLU A 111 5.24 -6.76 -16.21
CA GLU A 111 4.32 -7.50 -17.07
C GLU A 111 3.13 -6.60 -17.44
N PRO A 112 2.69 -6.56 -18.71
CA PRO A 112 1.59 -5.70 -19.12
C PRO A 112 0.34 -6.01 -18.29
N GLY A 113 -0.25 -4.96 -17.72
CA GLY A 113 -1.52 -5.04 -17.03
C GLY A 113 -2.61 -5.36 -18.04
N ASP A 114 -2.86 -6.64 -18.25
CA ASP A 114 -4.04 -7.08 -18.97
C ASP A 114 -5.25 -6.69 -18.12
N HIS A 115 -5.85 -5.54 -18.44
CA HIS A 115 -7.29 -5.37 -18.36
C HIS A 115 -7.93 -6.30 -19.38
N VAL A 116 -7.81 -7.61 -19.19
CA VAL A 116 -8.77 -8.54 -19.76
C VAL A 116 -10.02 -8.33 -18.91
N PRO A 117 -11.15 -7.87 -19.49
CA PRO A 117 -12.41 -7.88 -18.76
C PRO A 117 -12.65 -9.33 -18.37
N ILE A 118 -12.57 -9.65 -17.07
CA ILE A 118 -13.03 -10.94 -16.57
C ILE A 118 -14.49 -11.02 -16.99
N PRO A 119 -14.87 -11.93 -17.91
CA PRO A 119 -16.27 -12.16 -18.19
C PRO A 119 -16.89 -12.62 -16.86
N ALA A 120 -17.93 -11.93 -16.40
CA ALA A 120 -18.67 -12.37 -15.24
C ALA A 120 -19.14 -13.82 -15.49
N GLY A 121 -18.49 -14.81 -14.87
CA GLY A 121 -18.89 -16.20 -15.01
C GLY A 121 -17.84 -17.29 -14.86
N GLU A 122 -16.53 -17.03 -14.87
CA GLU A 122 -15.55 -18.11 -14.72
C GLU A 122 -14.87 -18.08 -13.34
N VAL A 123 -15.40 -18.94 -12.46
CA VAL A 123 -14.74 -19.37 -11.23
C VAL A 123 -13.64 -20.34 -11.64
N ASP A 124 -12.38 -19.91 -11.65
CA ASP A 124 -11.26 -20.81 -11.82
C ASP A 124 -10.94 -21.46 -10.46
N LEU A 125 -11.27 -22.75 -10.35
CA LEU A 125 -11.05 -23.57 -9.17
C LEU A 125 -9.70 -24.28 -9.29
N PHE A 126 -8.57 -23.61 -8.98
CA PHE A 126 -7.35 -24.27 -8.50
C PHE A 126 -6.49 -23.31 -7.64
#